data_AF-A0A238L626-F1
#
_entry.id   AF-A0A238L626-F1
#
_cell.length_a   1.000
_cell.length_b   1.000
_cell.length_c   1.000
_cell.angle_alpha   90.00
_cell.angle_beta   90.00
_cell.angle_gamma   90.00
#
_symmetry.space_group_name_H-M   'P 1'
#
loop_
_entity.id
_entity.type
_entity.pdbx_description
1 polymer ?
#
loop_
_entity_poly.entity_id
_entity_poly.type
_entity_poly.pdbx_seq_one_letter_code
_entity_poly.pdbx_strand_id
1 'polypeptide(L)'
;MRYVETEKHHPEFKAKVALEALKGGEPASELASWFGVHPTMIHQWKRALLEGASGVFERGGRKAPEVDEEQVKDRHAKIGELAVANDFLARKLKPWTGK
;
A
#
# COMPACT_ATOMS: atom_id res chain seq x y z
N MET A 1 8.15 -16.21 -25.23
CA MET A 1 7.38 -15.18 -24.50
C MET A 1 8.24 -14.72 -23.32
N ARG A 2 8.91 -13.57 -23.41
CA ARG A 2 9.81 -13.09 -22.35
C ARG A 2 9.01 -12.22 -21.39
N TYR A 3 8.97 -12.60 -20.13
CA TYR A 3 8.40 -11.81 -19.05
C TYR A 3 9.28 -10.58 -18.88
N VAL A 4 8.71 -9.39 -19.07
CA VAL A 4 9.41 -8.14 -18.80
C VAL A 4 9.31 -7.91 -17.29
N GLU A 5 10.39 -8.19 -16.58
CA GLU A 5 10.51 -7.83 -15.17
C GLU A 5 10.44 -6.30 -15.06
N THR A 6 9.34 -5.78 -14.50
CA THR A 6 9.22 -4.34 -14.29
C THR A 6 10.16 -3.96 -13.15
N GLU A 7 11.19 -3.16 -13.43
CA GLU A 7 11.94 -2.48 -12.37
C GLU A 7 10.93 -1.75 -11.46
N LYS A 8 10.95 -2.12 -10.18
CA LYS A 8 9.96 -1.64 -9.22
C LYS A 8 10.32 -0.23 -8.77
N HIS A 9 9.89 0.77 -9.54
CA HIS A 9 9.98 2.16 -9.07
C HIS A 9 9.01 2.42 -7.91
N HIS A 10 9.46 3.20 -6.92
CA HIS A 10 8.63 3.65 -5.81
C HIS A 10 7.39 4.43 -6.31
N PRO A 11 6.22 4.27 -5.67
CA PRO A 11 5.00 4.97 -6.07
C PRO A 11 5.15 6.50 -6.14
N GLU A 12 5.87 7.09 -5.20
CA GLU A 12 6.16 8.53 -5.16
C GLU A 12 6.95 9.00 -6.38
N PHE A 13 7.95 8.22 -6.79
CA PHE A 13 8.76 8.51 -7.97
C PHE A 13 7.93 8.46 -9.25
N LYS A 14 7.09 7.42 -9.41
CA LYS A 14 6.16 7.30 -10.54
C LYS A 14 5.20 8.49 -10.61
N ALA A 15 4.64 8.91 -9.47
CA ALA A 15 3.74 10.06 -9.39
C ALA A 15 4.46 11.36 -9.78
N LYS A 16 5.69 11.59 -9.28
CA LYS A 16 6.48 12.77 -9.63
C LYS A 16 6.76 12.87 -11.12
N VAL A 17 7.22 11.77 -11.74
CA VAL A 17 7.52 11.72 -13.18
C VAL A 17 6.24 11.89 -14.01
N ALA A 18 5.13 11.26 -13.60
CA ALA A 18 3.84 11.40 -14.27
C ALA A 18 3.30 12.85 -14.22
N LEU A 19 3.48 13.53 -13.09
CA LEU A 19 3.08 14.94 -12.93
C LEU A 19 3.91 15.87 -13.83
N GLU A 20 5.23 15.67 -13.90
CA GLU A 20 6.09 16.47 -14.77
C GLU A 20 5.74 16.27 -16.25
N ALA A 21 5.49 15.01 -16.65
CA ALA A 21 4.99 14.68 -17.97
C ALA A 21 3.59 15.24 -18.27
N LEU A 22 2.78 15.51 -17.24
CA LEU A 22 1.46 16.12 -17.38
C LEU A 22 1.52 17.63 -17.56
N LYS A 23 2.43 18.32 -16.85
CA LYS A 23 2.65 19.77 -16.99
C LYS A 23 3.04 20.17 -18.42
N GLY A 24 3.67 19.27 -19.17
CA GLY A 24 3.96 19.46 -20.59
C GLY A 24 5.10 20.45 -20.88
N GLY A 25 5.91 20.79 -19.89
CA GLY A 25 7.07 21.68 -20.05
C GLY A 25 8.22 21.04 -20.84
N GLU A 26 8.38 19.72 -20.75
CA GLU A 26 9.44 18.97 -21.45
C GLU A 26 8.86 17.73 -22.15
N PRO A 27 9.42 17.33 -23.31
CA PRO A 27 9.04 16.11 -23.99
C PRO A 27 9.46 14.87 -23.19
N ALA A 28 8.74 13.76 -23.38
CA ALA A 28 9.00 12.51 -22.65
C ALA A 28 10.42 11.95 -22.85
N SER A 29 11.08 12.29 -23.96
CA SER A 29 12.48 11.93 -24.24
C SER A 29 13.49 12.68 -23.38
N GLU A 30 13.21 13.95 -23.06
CA GLU A 30 14.06 14.75 -22.18
C GLU A 30 13.84 14.32 -20.73
N LEU A 31 12.58 14.16 -20.31
CA LEU A 31 12.23 13.60 -19.00
C LEU A 31 12.83 12.21 -18.79
N ALA A 32 12.85 11.37 -19.83
CA ALA A 32 13.49 10.06 -19.78
C ALA A 32 14.97 10.14 -19.44
N SER A 33 15.67 11.11 -20.04
CA SER A 33 17.09 11.34 -19.82
C SER A 33 17.36 11.91 -18.42
N TRP A 34 16.51 12.81 -17.93
CA TRP A 34 16.65 13.44 -16.61
C TRP A 34 16.36 12.49 -15.45
N PHE A 35 15.32 11.67 -15.59
CA PHE A 35 14.90 10.75 -14.54
C PHE A 35 15.51 9.35 -14.68
N GLY A 36 16.25 9.08 -15.77
CA GLY A 36 16.83 7.77 -16.04
C GLY A 36 15.79 6.68 -16.29
N VAL A 37 14.66 7.04 -16.92
CA VAL A 37 13.51 6.16 -17.13
C VAL A 37 13.20 6.04 -18.62
N HIS A 38 12.81 4.86 -19.09
CA HIS A 38 12.44 4.69 -20.49
C HIS A 38 11.19 5.54 -20.87
N PRO A 39 11.15 6.25 -22.03
CA PRO A 39 10.02 7.10 -22.42
C PRO A 39 8.66 6.41 -22.37
N THR A 40 8.60 5.13 -22.76
CA THR A 40 7.38 4.30 -22.66
C THR A 40 6.81 4.23 -21.23
N MET A 41 7.67 4.16 -20.21
CA MET A 41 7.23 4.11 -18.81
C MET A 41 6.65 5.45 -18.36
N ILE A 42 7.21 6.57 -18.85
CA ILE A 42 6.68 7.92 -18.59
C ILE A 42 5.26 8.04 -19.16
N HIS A 43 5.03 7.58 -20.39
CA HIS A 43 3.70 7.55 -20.99
C HIS A 43 2.73 6.66 -20.20
N GLN A 44 3.17 5.48 -19.76
CA GLN A 44 2.36 4.58 -18.93
C GLN A 44 1.99 5.22 -17.60
N TRP A 45 2.93 5.87 -16.91
CA TRP A 45 2.65 6.51 -15.62
C TRP A 45 1.78 7.75 -15.76
N LYS A 46 1.99 8.56 -16.80
CA LYS A 46 1.10 9.69 -17.13
C LYS A 46 -0.34 9.21 -17.34
N ARG A 47 -0.53 8.12 -18.07
CA ARG A 47 -1.84 7.51 -18.30
C ARG A 47 -2.45 6.98 -17.00
N ALA A 48 -1.69 6.23 -16.21
CA ALA A 48 -2.15 5.70 -14.93
C ALA A 48 -2.55 6.81 -13.94
N LEU A 49 -1.82 7.93 -13.94
CA LEU A 49 -2.16 9.11 -13.14
C LEU A 49 -3.48 9.72 -13.60
N LEU A 50 -3.71 9.89 -14.91
CA LEU A 50 -4.96 10.43 -15.46
C LEU A 50 -6.16 9.53 -15.15
N GLU A 51 -6.01 8.21 -15.32
CA GLU A 51 -7.07 7.23 -15.04
C GLU A 51 -7.38 7.13 -13.53
N GLY A 52 -6.37 7.29 -12.67
CA GLY A 52 -6.53 7.25 -11.21
C GLY A 52 -6.88 8.59 -10.56
N ALA A 53 -6.82 9.71 -11.29
CA ALA A 53 -6.96 11.05 -10.73
C ALA A 53 -8.37 11.32 -10.19
N SER A 54 -9.42 10.82 -10.84
CA SER A 54 -10.81 10.99 -10.35
C SER A 54 -10.98 10.35 -8.98
N GLY A 55 -10.37 9.18 -8.76
CA GLY A 55 -10.40 8.46 -7.49
C GLY A 55 -9.83 9.23 -6.29
N VAL A 56 -8.95 10.22 -6.54
CA VAL A 56 -8.43 11.12 -5.50
C VAL A 56 -9.51 12.06 -4.96
N PHE A 57 -10.46 12.47 -5.81
CA PHE A 57 -11.55 13.38 -5.46
C PHE A 57 -12.86 12.66 -5.10
N GLU A 58 -13.05 11.41 -5.54
CA GLU A 58 -14.25 10.61 -5.28
C GLU A 58 -14.32 10.04 -3.84
N ARG A 59 -13.21 9.99 -3.10
CA ARG A 59 -13.21 9.39 -1.76
C ARG A 59 -12.19 10.06 -0.85
N GLY A 60 -12.62 10.48 0.33
CA GLY A 60 -11.72 10.79 1.44
C GLY A 60 -10.78 9.61 1.73
N GLY A 61 -9.58 9.66 1.13
CA GLY A 61 -8.31 9.10 1.57
C GLY A 61 -8.11 7.59 1.69
N ARG A 62 -9.14 6.77 1.86
CA ARG A 62 -8.97 5.31 2.01
C ARG A 62 -10.11 4.60 1.32
N LYS A 63 -9.82 3.81 0.28
CA LYS A 63 -10.57 2.56 0.11
C LYS A 63 -10.40 1.87 1.46
N ALA A 64 -11.49 1.76 2.24
CA ALA A 64 -11.43 0.99 3.47
C ALA A 64 -10.81 -0.34 3.05
N PRO A 65 -9.75 -0.84 3.74
CA PRO A 65 -9.22 -2.15 3.41
C PRO A 65 -10.44 -3.06 3.30
N GLU A 66 -10.56 -3.79 2.19
CA GLU A 66 -11.57 -4.80 2.07
C GLU A 66 -11.35 -5.71 3.27
N VAL A 67 -12.20 -5.52 4.29
CA VAL A 67 -12.00 -6.16 5.57
C VAL A 67 -12.36 -7.59 5.30
N ASP A 68 -11.35 -8.43 5.19
CA ASP A 68 -11.56 -9.87 5.11
C ASP A 68 -12.19 -10.31 6.43
N GLU A 69 -13.51 -10.50 6.39
CA GLU A 69 -14.33 -10.86 7.55
C GLU A 69 -13.82 -12.15 8.21
N GLU A 70 -13.22 -13.05 7.43
CA GLU A 70 -12.61 -14.29 7.90
C GLU A 70 -11.34 -14.01 8.74
N GLN A 71 -10.46 -13.12 8.27
CA GLN A 71 -9.28 -12.71 9.04
C GLN A 71 -9.64 -11.95 10.33
N VAL A 72 -10.72 -11.17 10.31
CA VAL A 72 -11.21 -10.47 11.52
C VAL A 72 -11.74 -11.48 12.53
N LYS A 73 -12.50 -12.48 12.08
CA LYS A 73 -13.02 -13.54 12.92
C LYS A 73 -11.90 -14.36 13.56
N ASP A 74 -10.88 -14.74 12.80
CA ASP A 74 -9.73 -15.50 13.31
C ASP A 74 -8.95 -14.71 14.37
N ARG A 75 -8.75 -13.41 14.15
CA ARG A 75 -8.12 -12.53 15.14
C ARG A 75 -8.94 -12.45 16.43
N HIS A 76 -10.26 -12.32 16.34
CA HIS A 76 -11.13 -12.29 17.52
C HIS A 76 -11.15 -13.63 18.26
N ALA A 77 -11.14 -14.75 17.56
CA ALA A 77 -11.01 -16.08 18.17
C ALA A 77 -9.69 -16.18 18.96
N LYS A 78 -8.58 -15.72 18.37
CA LYS A 78 -7.29 -15.77 19.05
C LYS A 78 -7.21 -14.88 20.28
N ILE A 79 -7.83 -13.70 20.24
CA ILE A 79 -7.97 -12.82 21.41
C ILE A 79 -8.72 -13.53 22.53
N GLY A 80 -9.81 -14.24 22.20
CA GLY A 80 -10.59 -15.03 23.16
C GLY A 80 -9.77 -16.15 23.81
N GLU A 81 -9.06 -16.95 23.01
CA GLU A 81 -8.16 -18.01 23.52
C GLU A 81 -7.11 -17.44 24.48
N LEU A 82 -6.45 -16.34 24.09
CA LEU A 82 -5.43 -15.70 24.91
C LEU A 82 -6.01 -15.10 26.19
N ALA A 83 -7.22 -14.53 26.15
CA ALA A 83 -7.90 -14.02 27.33
C ALA A 83 -8.19 -15.14 28.35
N VAL A 84 -8.67 -16.30 27.88
CA VAL A 84 -8.91 -17.47 28.73
C VAL A 84 -7.60 -18.02 29.30
N ALA A 85 -6.56 -18.14 28.47
CA ALA A 85 -5.25 -18.59 28.92
C ALA A 85 -4.64 -17.65 29.97
N ASN A 86 -4.76 -16.33 29.77
CA ASN A 86 -4.28 -15.33 30.71
C ASN A 86 -5.08 -15.35 32.03
N ASP A 87 -6.41 -15.48 32.00
CA ASP A 87 -7.22 -15.61 33.21
C ASP A 87 -6.84 -16.87 33.99
N PHE A 88 -6.67 -17.99 33.30
CA PHE A 88 -6.21 -19.24 33.90
C PHE A 88 -4.84 -19.06 34.58
N LEU A 89 -3.86 -18.48 33.88
CA LEU A 89 -2.53 -18.23 34.42
C LEU A 89 -2.56 -17.27 35.61
N ALA A 90 -3.33 -16.18 35.51
CA ALA A 90 -3.49 -15.22 36.61
C ALA A 90 -4.07 -15.87 37.86
N ARG A 91 -5.08 -16.74 37.72
CA ARG A 91 -5.67 -17.51 38.83
C ARG A 91 -4.67 -18.49 39.45
N LYS A 92 -3.81 -19.12 38.65
CA LYS A 92 -2.79 -20.07 39.11
C LYS A 92 -1.56 -19.38 39.73
N LEU A 93 -1.24 -18.16 39.31
CA LEU A 93 -0.14 -17.37 39.87
C LEU A 93 -0.53 -16.59 41.13
N LYS A 94 -1.83 -16.37 41.37
CA LYS A 94 -2.36 -15.68 42.57
C LYS A 94 -1.84 -16.22 43.92
N PRO A 95 -1.65 -17.53 44.12
CA PRO A 95 -1.04 -18.07 45.35
C PRO A 95 0.47 -17.80 45.48
N TRP A 96 1.13 -17.43 44.39
CA TRP A 96 2.58 -17.19 44.32
C TRP A 96 2.95 -15.70 44.32
N THR A 97 1.98 -14.80 44.05
CA THR A 97 2.17 -13.34 44.05
C THR A 97 1.64 -12.65 45.31
N GLY A 98 1.47 -13.40 46.41
CA GLY A 98 1.14 -12.85 47.73
C GLY A 98 2.33 -12.13 48.35
N LYS A 99 2.15 -10.84 48.66
CA LYS A 99 2.91 -10.11 49.67
C LYS A 99 2.06 -10.02 50.93
#